data_AF-A0AAJ7EGJ1-F1
#
_entry.id   AF-A0AAJ7EGJ1-F1
#
_cell.length_a   1.000
_cell.length_b   1.000
_cell.length_c   1.000
_cell.angle_alpha   90.00
_cell.angle_beta   90.00
_cell.angle_gamma   90.00
#
_symmetry.space_group_name_H-M   'P 1'
#
loop_
_entity.id
_entity.type
_entity.pdbx_description
1 polymer ?
#
loop_
_entity_poly.entity_id
_entity_poly.type
_entity_poly.pdbx_seq_one_letter_code
_entity_poly.pdbx_strand_id
1 'polypeptide(L)'
;MIALAYFPICIYCDWKERRGMWHIQHVASIRQLKDYVMTSILFPTTMFADLMFWRIWHKDLSLIAPLRIFTYLPYWAQHSLHTVSMLIMLLDLLLVPRRRPNNLKPGICLMMAFMLTYMAMCGISFLNGEVVYSVFQIFDSFKLFLLAIMVILECLFFYLVQWYIVDFVWCPQSYDGTNGKKLKAQ
;
A
#
# COMPACT_ATOMS: atom_id res chain seq x y z
N MET A 1 8.86 -7.96 -1.30
CA MET A 1 9.17 -8.45 -2.66
C MET A 1 8.66 -7.50 -3.75
N ILE A 2 7.39 -7.08 -3.76
CA ILE A 2 6.84 -6.18 -4.80
C ILE A 2 7.53 -4.80 -4.82
N ALA A 3 7.81 -4.21 -3.65
CA ALA A 3 8.55 -2.94 -3.55
C ALA A 3 9.97 -3.01 -4.17
N LEU A 4 10.63 -4.18 -4.13
CA LEU A 4 11.96 -4.35 -4.72
C LEU A 4 11.92 -4.34 -6.25
N ALA A 5 10.82 -4.77 -6.86
CA ALA A 5 10.60 -4.63 -8.30
C ALA A 5 10.13 -3.20 -8.66
N TYR A 6 9.41 -2.54 -7.74
CA TYR A 6 8.89 -1.20 -7.92
C TYR A 6 9.98 -0.14 -8.11
N PHE A 7 11.00 -0.11 -7.25
CA PHE A 7 12.05 0.93 -7.33
C PHE A 7 12.87 0.91 -8.62
N PRO A 8 13.34 -0.24 -9.15
CA PRO A 8 13.98 -0.29 -10.46
C PRO A 8 13.07 0.21 -11.58
N ILE A 9 11.76 -0.07 -11.51
CA ILE A 9 10.78 0.42 -12.48
C ILE A 9 10.66 1.95 -12.38
N CYS A 10 10.61 2.52 -11.16
CA CYS A 10 10.66 3.97 -10.96
C CYS A 10 11.90 4.58 -11.61
N ILE A 11 13.09 4.05 -11.30
CA ILE A 11 14.36 4.54 -11.84
C ILE A 11 14.37 4.47 -13.37
N TYR A 12 13.86 3.39 -13.96
CA TYR A 12 13.75 3.25 -15.41
C TYR A 12 12.82 4.32 -16.02
N CYS A 13 11.64 4.53 -15.43
CA CYS A 13 10.70 5.56 -15.88
C CYS A 13 11.31 6.96 -15.80
N ASP A 14 11.92 7.30 -14.66
CA ASP A 14 12.53 8.62 -14.42
C ASP A 14 13.72 8.86 -15.37
N TRP A 15 14.51 7.82 -15.64
CA TRP A 15 15.61 7.90 -16.60
C TRP A 15 15.13 8.14 -18.02
N LYS A 16 14.06 7.47 -18.45
CA LYS A 16 13.45 7.68 -19.77
C LYS A 16 12.80 9.06 -19.88
N GLU A 17 12.17 9.53 -18.82
CA GLU A 17 11.58 10.87 -18.74
C GLU A 17 12.66 11.96 -18.87
N ARG A 18 13.77 11.84 -18.13
CA ARG A 18 14.92 12.76 -18.24
C ARG A 18 15.54 12.82 -19.65
N ARG A 19 15.39 11.75 -20.43
CA ARG A 19 15.84 11.69 -21.84
C ARG A 19 14.79 12.19 -22.85
N GLY A 20 13.67 12.76 -22.39
CA GLY A 20 12.59 13.24 -23.27
C GLY A 20 11.79 12.12 -23.95
N MET A 21 11.97 10.86 -23.54
CA MET A 21 11.30 9.69 -24.13
C MET A 21 9.92 9.40 -23.51
N TRP A 22 9.29 10.40 -22.90
CA TRP A 22 8.00 10.29 -22.22
C TRP A 22 6.87 9.77 -23.12
N HIS A 23 6.87 10.16 -24.40
CA HIS A 23 5.81 9.85 -25.35
C HIS A 23 5.84 8.40 -25.87
N ILE A 24 6.89 7.63 -25.57
CA ILE A 24 6.99 6.23 -26.01
C ILE A 24 5.90 5.42 -25.31
N GLN A 25 5.03 4.79 -26.09
CA GLN A 25 3.85 4.06 -25.59
C GLN A 25 4.17 3.09 -24.45
N HIS A 26 5.22 2.28 -24.61
CA HIS A 26 5.65 1.33 -23.57
C HIS A 26 6.04 2.02 -22.25
N VAL A 27 6.70 3.18 -22.29
CA VAL A 27 7.07 3.96 -21.08
C VAL A 27 5.82 4.52 -20.41
N ALA A 28 4.85 4.99 -21.18
CA ALA A 28 3.57 5.46 -20.66
C ALA A 28 2.76 4.32 -20.00
N SER A 29 2.69 3.14 -20.62
CA SER A 29 2.02 1.97 -20.06
C SER A 29 2.68 1.48 -18.76
N ILE A 30 4.01 1.40 -18.72
CA ILE A 30 4.74 1.02 -17.49
C ILE A 30 4.43 1.99 -16.35
N ARG A 31 4.42 3.30 -16.63
CA ARG A 31 4.12 4.32 -15.62
C ARG A 31 2.70 4.19 -15.09
N GLN A 32 1.71 4.00 -15.97
CA GLN A 32 0.34 3.78 -15.55
C GLN A 32 0.21 2.52 -14.68
N LEU A 33 0.85 1.42 -15.07
CA LEU A 33 0.87 0.19 -14.29
C LEU A 33 1.53 0.41 -12.92
N LYS A 34 2.68 1.08 -12.91
CA LYS A 34 3.42 1.45 -11.69
C LYS A 34 2.54 2.25 -10.73
N ASP A 35 1.85 3.26 -11.22
CA ASP A 35 0.94 4.09 -10.41
C ASP A 35 -0.26 3.28 -9.90
N TYR A 36 -0.80 2.38 -10.72
CA TYR A 36 -1.87 1.47 -10.31
C TYR A 36 -1.43 0.53 -9.19
N VAL A 37 -0.26 -0.11 -9.33
CA VAL A 37 0.31 -1.00 -8.32
C VAL A 37 0.64 -0.23 -7.04
N MET A 38 1.19 0.97 -7.16
CA MET A 38 1.49 1.83 -6.02
C MET A 38 0.24 2.17 -5.22
N THR A 39 -0.77 2.70 -5.89
CA THR A 39 -1.98 3.23 -5.23
C THR A 39 -2.95 2.12 -4.81
N SER A 40 -3.01 1.01 -5.53
CA SER A 40 -3.99 -0.06 -5.25
C SER A 40 -3.44 -1.16 -4.36
N ILE A 41 -2.12 -1.41 -4.39
CA ILE A 41 -1.50 -2.51 -3.62
C ILE A 41 -0.53 -1.93 -2.60
N LEU A 42 0.58 -1.33 -3.05
CA LEU A 42 1.71 -1.02 -2.18
C LEU A 42 1.33 -0.06 -1.05
N PHE A 43 0.72 1.08 -1.37
CA PHE A 43 0.37 2.09 -0.38
C PHE A 43 -0.61 1.57 0.67
N PRO A 44 -1.84 1.12 0.33
CA PRO A 44 -2.81 0.73 1.35
C PRO A 44 -2.34 -0.46 2.19
N THR A 45 -1.70 -1.46 1.57
CA THR A 45 -1.27 -2.67 2.30
C THR A 45 -0.05 -2.41 3.18
N THR A 46 0.90 -1.57 2.76
CA THR A 46 2.07 -1.21 3.57
C THR A 46 1.66 -0.35 4.75
N MET A 47 0.82 0.68 4.53
CA MET A 47 0.31 1.53 5.62
C MET A 47 -0.45 0.69 6.66
N PHE A 48 -1.32 -0.21 6.21
CA PHE A 48 -2.02 -1.15 7.08
C PHE A 48 -1.05 -2.04 7.87
N ALA A 49 -0.17 -2.76 7.16
CA ALA A 49 0.70 -3.77 7.76
C ALA A 49 1.64 -3.16 8.80
N ASP A 50 2.24 -2.01 8.49
CA ASP A 50 3.19 -1.33 9.37
C ASP A 50 2.51 -0.72 10.59
N LEU A 51 1.34 -0.08 10.43
CA LEU A 51 0.57 0.44 11.56
C LEU A 51 -0.02 -0.67 12.41
N MET A 52 -0.43 -1.79 11.80
CA MET A 52 -0.87 -2.98 12.53
C MET A 52 0.29 -3.57 13.32
N PHE A 53 1.47 -3.70 12.71
CA PHE A 53 2.68 -4.17 13.39
C PHE A 53 2.96 -3.33 14.63
N TRP A 54 3.02 -2.00 14.55
CA TRP A 54 3.29 -1.16 15.72
C TRP A 54 2.19 -1.24 16.79
N ARG A 55 0.92 -1.30 16.38
CA ARG A 55 -0.20 -1.50 17.32
C ARG A 55 -0.08 -2.80 18.10
N ILE A 56 0.33 -3.87 17.45
CA ILE A 56 0.52 -5.17 18.10
C ILE A 56 1.82 -5.16 18.91
N TRP A 57 2.91 -4.62 18.36
CA TRP A 57 4.22 -4.52 19.00
C TRP A 57 4.14 -3.87 20.39
N HIS A 58 3.38 -2.77 20.50
CA HIS A 58 3.22 -2.07 21.77
C HIS A 58 2.23 -2.71 22.74
N LYS A 59 1.35 -3.61 22.26
CA LYS A 59 0.32 -4.26 23.09
C LYS A 59 0.72 -5.67 23.52
N ASP A 60 1.03 -6.53 22.55
CA ASP A 60 1.39 -7.92 22.77
C ASP A 60 2.15 -8.49 21.57
N LEU A 61 3.48 -8.58 21.68
CA LEU A 61 4.35 -9.11 20.63
C LEU A 61 4.10 -10.59 20.32
N SER A 62 3.52 -11.34 21.27
CA SER A 62 3.27 -12.78 21.08
C SER A 62 2.26 -13.08 19.97
N LEU A 63 1.46 -12.08 19.58
CA LEU A 63 0.52 -12.17 18.45
C LEU A 63 1.21 -12.13 17.10
N ILE A 64 2.38 -11.48 16.99
CA ILE A 64 3.17 -11.42 15.76
C ILE A 64 3.94 -12.74 15.60
N ALA A 65 4.73 -13.08 16.61
CA ALA A 65 5.68 -14.17 16.56
C ALA A 65 6.07 -14.65 17.97
N PRO A 66 6.65 -15.86 18.11
CA PRO A 66 7.24 -16.30 19.37
C PRO A 66 8.30 -15.32 19.86
N LEU A 67 8.32 -15.02 21.17
CA LEU A 67 9.19 -14.00 21.77
C LEU A 67 10.68 -14.19 21.47
N ARG A 68 11.12 -15.45 21.27
CA ARG A 68 12.50 -15.79 20.88
C ARG A 68 12.90 -15.20 19.52
N ILE A 69 11.97 -14.97 18.60
CA ILE A 69 12.30 -14.37 17.30
C ILE A 69 12.83 -12.94 17.48
N PHE A 70 12.30 -12.19 18.44
CA PHE A 70 12.71 -10.82 18.71
C PHE A 70 14.09 -10.71 19.38
N THR A 71 14.68 -11.82 19.85
CA THR A 71 16.09 -11.80 20.30
C THR A 71 17.07 -11.79 19.14
N TYR A 72 16.66 -12.26 17.96
CA TYR A 72 17.51 -12.27 16.76
C TYR A 72 17.38 -10.98 15.93
N LEU A 73 16.22 -10.31 16.01
CA LEU A 73 15.95 -9.08 15.28
C LEU A 73 15.96 -7.88 16.23
N PRO A 74 17.04 -7.08 16.24
CA PRO A 74 17.14 -5.93 17.13
C PRO A 74 16.11 -4.86 16.77
N TYR A 75 15.84 -3.96 17.73
CA TYR A 75 14.82 -2.92 17.60
C TYR A 75 14.98 -2.04 16.36
N TRP A 76 16.21 -1.68 15.99
CA TRP A 76 16.47 -0.89 14.78
C TRP A 76 16.06 -1.61 13.51
N ALA A 77 16.20 -2.94 13.46
CA ALA A 77 15.80 -3.73 12.30
C ALA A 77 14.27 -3.73 12.14
N GLN A 78 13.53 -3.71 13.25
CA GLN A 78 12.07 -3.56 13.24
C GLN A 78 11.66 -2.21 12.67
N HIS A 79 12.33 -1.12 13.07
CA HIS A 79 12.13 0.20 12.46
C HIS A 79 12.47 0.23 10.97
N SER A 80 13.56 -0.42 10.55
CA SER A 80 13.89 -0.53 9.13
C SER A 80 12.82 -1.28 8.33
N LEU A 81 12.20 -2.30 8.92
CA LEU A 81 11.19 -3.12 8.25
C LEU A 81 9.80 -2.48 8.22
N HIS A 82 9.45 -1.67 9.23
CA HIS A 82 8.07 -1.19 9.43
C HIS A 82 7.89 0.33 9.52
N THR A 83 8.90 1.09 9.95
CA THR A 83 8.78 2.56 9.93
C THR A 83 9.32 3.12 8.62
N VAL A 84 10.48 2.63 8.17
CA VAL A 84 11.12 3.12 6.95
C VAL A 84 10.29 2.75 5.72
N SER A 85 9.74 1.54 5.64
CA SER A 85 8.79 1.13 4.60
C SER A 85 7.59 2.08 4.49
N MET A 86 6.92 2.35 5.61
CA MET A 86 5.79 3.26 5.71
C MET A 86 6.18 4.68 5.24
N LEU A 87 7.31 5.19 5.71
CA LEU A 87 7.81 6.51 5.32
C LEU A 87 8.13 6.59 3.83
N ILE A 88 8.74 5.56 3.24
CA ILE A 88 9.03 5.55 1.80
C ILE A 88 7.74 5.57 0.99
N MET A 89 6.71 4.82 1.40
CA MET A 89 5.42 4.84 0.70
C MET A 89 4.74 6.21 0.79
N LEU A 90 4.81 6.87 1.96
CA LEU A 90 4.31 8.24 2.14
C LEU A 90 5.09 9.25 1.29
N LEU A 91 6.42 9.20 1.33
CA LEU A 91 7.26 10.08 0.52
C LEU A 91 7.00 9.88 -0.97
N ASP A 92 6.85 8.65 -1.44
CA ASP A 92 6.52 8.38 -2.85
C ASP A 92 5.15 8.97 -3.22
N LEU A 93 4.14 8.85 -2.35
CA LEU A 93 2.82 9.47 -2.57
C LEU A 93 2.91 11.00 -2.66
N LEU A 94 3.75 11.62 -1.83
CA LEU A 94 3.90 13.08 -1.73
C LEU A 94 4.84 13.68 -2.79
N LEU A 95 5.84 12.94 -3.27
CA LEU A 95 6.89 13.45 -4.15
C LEU A 95 6.69 13.08 -5.62
N VAL A 96 5.95 12.01 -5.91
CA VAL A 96 5.67 11.59 -7.28
C VAL A 96 4.29 12.10 -7.72
N PRO A 97 4.20 12.91 -8.79
CA PRO A 97 2.95 13.46 -9.27
C PRO A 97 1.93 12.39 -9.65
N ARG A 98 0.76 12.43 -9.03
CA ARG A 98 -0.37 11.54 -9.35
C ARG A 98 -1.66 12.33 -9.46
N ARG A 99 -2.64 11.73 -10.14
CA ARG A 99 -4.00 12.23 -10.22
C ARG A 99 -4.97 11.15 -9.83
N ARG A 100 -6.01 11.53 -9.10
CA ARG A 100 -7.12 10.66 -8.78
C ARG A 100 -7.79 10.14 -10.05
N PRO A 101 -8.00 8.83 -10.20
CA PRO A 101 -8.70 8.30 -11.35
C PRO A 101 -10.20 8.60 -11.24
N ASN A 102 -10.85 8.80 -12.39
CA ASN A 102 -12.30 9.06 -12.47
C ASN A 102 -13.14 7.91 -11.90
N ASN A 103 -12.61 6.67 -11.95
CA ASN A 103 -13.26 5.50 -11.41
C ASN A 103 -12.30 4.77 -10.45
N LEU A 104 -12.68 4.70 -9.17
CA LEU A 104 -11.90 4.04 -8.13
C LEU A 104 -12.10 2.51 -8.10
N LYS A 105 -13.14 1.99 -8.76
CA LYS A 105 -13.52 0.57 -8.68
C LYS A 105 -12.42 -0.40 -9.15
N PRO A 106 -11.69 -0.15 -10.26
CA PRO A 106 -10.64 -1.07 -10.69
C PRO A 106 -9.51 -1.20 -9.66
N GLY A 107 -9.11 -0.10 -9.02
CA GLY A 107 -8.09 -0.12 -7.97
C GLY A 107 -8.56 -0.87 -6.72
N ILE A 108 -9.82 -0.67 -6.31
CA ILE A 108 -10.43 -1.44 -5.20
C ILE A 108 -10.48 -2.94 -5.55
N CYS A 109 -10.86 -3.29 -6.78
CA CYS A 109 -10.91 -4.69 -7.23
C CYS A 109 -9.52 -5.34 -7.16
N LEU A 110 -8.48 -4.64 -7.63
CA LEU A 110 -7.10 -5.12 -7.57
C LEU A 110 -6.62 -5.28 -6.13
N MET A 111 -6.91 -4.30 -5.26
CA MET A 111 -6.60 -4.38 -3.83
C MET A 111 -7.27 -5.58 -3.17
N MET A 112 -8.57 -5.78 -3.43
CA MET A 112 -9.34 -6.90 -2.89
C MET A 112 -8.83 -8.25 -3.39
N ALA A 113 -8.51 -8.36 -4.69
CA ALA A 113 -7.93 -9.57 -5.26
C ALA A 113 -6.60 -9.91 -4.56
N PHE A 114 -5.71 -8.93 -4.39
CA PHE A 114 -4.44 -9.12 -3.69
C PHE A 114 -4.63 -9.58 -2.24
N MET A 115 -5.55 -8.93 -1.52
CA MET A 115 -5.88 -9.26 -0.12
C MET A 115 -6.44 -10.67 0.02
N LEU A 116 -7.37 -11.07 -0.85
CA LEU A 116 -7.95 -12.41 -0.85
C LEU A 116 -6.89 -13.47 -1.18
N THR A 117 -6.01 -13.21 -2.14
CA THR A 117 -4.89 -14.10 -2.45
C THR A 117 -3.96 -14.26 -1.24
N TYR A 118 -3.64 -13.16 -0.54
CA TYR A 118 -2.79 -13.23 0.66
C TYR A 118 -3.46 -13.98 1.81
N MET A 119 -4.75 -13.71 2.08
CA MET A 119 -5.51 -14.44 3.09
C MET A 119 -5.63 -15.93 2.77
N ALA A 120 -5.84 -16.29 1.49
CA ALA A 120 -5.84 -17.67 1.05
C ALA A 120 -4.47 -18.33 1.27
N MET A 121 -3.37 -17.64 0.95
CA MET A 121 -2.01 -18.12 1.21
C MET A 121 -1.80 -18.38 2.71
N CYS A 122 -2.16 -17.44 3.58
CA CYS A 122 -2.07 -17.62 5.03
C CYS A 122 -2.92 -18.81 5.52
N GLY A 123 -4.13 -18.97 4.99
CA GLY A 123 -5.03 -20.09 5.33
C GLY A 123 -4.45 -21.44 4.92
N ILE A 124 -3.92 -21.55 3.69
CA ILE A 124 -3.26 -22.78 3.19
C ILE A 124 -2.01 -23.08 4.03
N SER A 125 -1.20 -22.07 4.33
CA SER A 125 -0.01 -22.19 5.17
C SER A 125 -0.35 -22.73 6.56
N PHE A 126 -1.41 -22.20 7.18
CA PHE A 126 -1.91 -22.67 8.47
C PHE A 126 -2.37 -24.13 8.41
N LEU A 127 -3.10 -24.53 7.36
CA LEU A 127 -3.54 -25.92 7.17
C LEU A 127 -2.36 -26.89 6.97
N ASN A 128 -1.26 -26.42 6.39
CA ASN A 128 -0.02 -27.19 6.24
C ASN A 128 0.86 -27.21 7.51
N GLY A 129 0.45 -26.52 8.58
CA GLY A 129 1.24 -26.40 9.82
C GLY A 129 2.33 -25.34 9.78
N GLU A 130 2.44 -24.56 8.69
CA GLU A 130 3.38 -23.45 8.53
C GLU A 130 2.71 -22.15 8.99
N VAL A 131 2.76 -21.88 10.28
CA VAL A 131 2.08 -20.70 10.84
C VAL A 131 2.88 -19.43 10.56
N VAL A 132 2.34 -18.58 9.66
CA VAL A 132 2.93 -17.29 9.30
C VAL A 132 2.92 -16.31 10.46
N TYR A 133 1.80 -16.25 11.21
CA TYR A 133 1.61 -15.37 12.35
C TYR A 133 1.00 -16.12 13.53
N SER A 134 1.53 -15.90 14.74
CA SER A 134 1.06 -16.56 15.97
C SER A 134 -0.43 -16.28 16.26
N VAL A 135 -0.98 -15.16 15.76
CA VAL A 135 -2.42 -14.85 15.85
C VAL A 135 -3.33 -15.98 15.38
N PHE A 136 -2.93 -16.75 14.35
CA PHE A 136 -3.74 -17.86 13.83
C PHE A 136 -3.86 -19.04 14.80
N GLN A 137 -2.94 -19.17 15.75
CA GLN A 137 -2.98 -20.19 16.80
C GLN A 137 -3.70 -19.69 18.06
N ILE A 138 -3.68 -18.38 18.29
CA ILE A 138 -4.19 -17.77 19.53
C ILE A 138 -5.67 -17.41 19.39
N PHE A 139 -6.10 -16.99 18.19
CA PHE A 139 -7.46 -16.53 17.95
C PHE A 139 -8.40 -17.67 17.59
N ASP A 140 -9.62 -17.62 18.12
CA ASP A 140 -10.72 -18.45 17.64
C ASP A 140 -11.23 -17.97 16.27
N SER A 141 -12.07 -18.79 15.62
CA SER A 141 -12.60 -18.50 14.29
C SER A 141 -13.37 -17.18 14.21
N PHE A 142 -14.03 -16.76 15.30
CA PHE A 142 -14.77 -15.50 15.32
C PHE A 142 -13.82 -14.31 15.34
N LYS A 143 -12.78 -14.34 16.17
CA LYS A 143 -11.73 -13.31 16.20
C LYS A 143 -10.96 -13.24 14.89
N LEU A 144 -10.69 -14.37 14.24
CA LEU A 144 -10.06 -14.39 12.91
C LEU A 144 -10.97 -13.78 11.84
N PHE A 145 -12.28 -14.04 11.89
CA PHE A 145 -13.26 -13.40 11.02
C PHE A 145 -13.29 -11.87 11.23
N LEU A 146 -13.32 -11.41 12.48
CA LEU A 146 -13.24 -9.99 12.81
C LEU A 146 -11.92 -9.35 12.35
N LEU A 147 -10.80 -10.07 12.49
CA LEU A 147 -9.50 -9.63 12.00
C LEU A 147 -9.53 -9.44 10.47
N ALA A 148 -10.09 -10.40 9.72
CA ALA A 148 -10.22 -10.29 8.27
C ALA A 148 -11.05 -9.06 7.84
N ILE A 149 -12.17 -8.78 8.53
CA ILE A 149 -12.98 -7.58 8.30
C ILE A 149 -12.16 -6.32 8.58
N MET A 150 -11.46 -6.27 9.73
CA MET A 150 -10.58 -5.15 10.10
C MET A 150 -9.52 -4.87 9.03
N VAL A 151 -8.83 -5.91 8.54
CA VAL A 151 -7.79 -5.77 7.51
C VAL A 151 -8.40 -5.14 6.24
N ILE A 152 -9.55 -5.64 5.78
CA ILE A 152 -10.24 -5.10 4.60
C ILE A 152 -10.64 -3.64 4.79
N LEU A 153 -11.25 -3.32 5.93
CA LEU A 153 -11.71 -1.96 6.23
C LEU A 153 -10.56 -0.96 6.32
N GLU A 154 -9.45 -1.34 6.95
CA GLU A 154 -8.29 -0.45 7.08
C GLU A 154 -7.54 -0.27 5.76
N CYS A 155 -7.35 -1.34 4.97
CA CYS A 155 -6.81 -1.20 3.62
C CYS A 155 -7.69 -0.30 2.75
N LEU A 156 -9.02 -0.44 2.84
CA LEU A 156 -9.95 0.45 2.15
C LEU A 156 -9.85 1.89 2.65
N PHE A 157 -9.71 2.09 3.96
CA PHE A 157 -9.48 3.41 4.56
C PHE A 157 -8.21 4.06 3.98
N PHE A 158 -7.07 3.38 4.00
CA PHE A 158 -5.82 3.93 3.43
C PHE A 158 -5.92 4.14 1.92
N TYR A 159 -6.60 3.24 1.20
CA TYR A 159 -6.84 3.40 -0.23
C TYR A 159 -7.67 4.65 -0.53
N LEU A 160 -8.63 5.02 0.31
CA LEU A 160 -9.44 6.21 0.12
C LEU A 160 -8.70 7.48 0.57
N VAL A 161 -8.07 7.45 1.74
CA VAL A 161 -7.32 8.58 2.34
C VAL A 161 -6.21 9.05 1.41
N GLN A 162 -5.50 8.13 0.74
CA GLN A 162 -4.41 8.51 -0.17
C GLN A 162 -4.89 9.50 -1.25
N TRP A 163 -6.14 9.38 -1.73
CA TRP A 163 -6.64 10.25 -2.80
C TRP A 163 -6.91 11.66 -2.29
N TYR A 164 -7.31 11.82 -1.02
CA TYR A 164 -7.41 13.15 -0.41
C TYR A 164 -6.03 13.79 -0.27
N ILE A 165 -5.00 13.01 0.07
CA ILE A 165 -3.61 13.49 0.13
C ILE A 165 -3.14 13.89 -1.27
N VAL A 166 -3.37 13.04 -2.28
CA VAL A 166 -3.00 13.31 -3.68
C VAL A 166 -3.70 14.56 -4.19
N ASP A 167 -5.00 14.69 -3.97
CA ASP A 167 -5.76 15.86 -4.40
C ASP A 167 -5.24 17.13 -3.71
N PHE A 168 -4.92 17.06 -2.40
CA PHE A 168 -4.37 18.19 -1.65
C PHE A 168 -2.98 18.64 -2.16
N VAL A 169 -2.09 17.69 -2.47
CA VAL A 169 -0.70 17.99 -2.89
C VAL A 169 -0.63 18.38 -4.36
N TRP A 170 -1.35 17.68 -5.24
CA TRP A 170 -1.15 17.75 -6.70
C TRP A 170 -2.29 18.45 -7.44
N CYS A 171 -3.44 18.65 -6.80
CA CYS A 171 -4.56 19.42 -7.34
C CYS A 171 -5.03 20.48 -6.33
N PRO A 172 -4.18 21.46 -5.97
CA PRO A 172 -4.64 22.58 -5.17
C PRO A 172 -5.86 23.20 -5.88
N GLN A 173 -6.96 23.33 -5.14
CA GLN A 173 -8.19 23.92 -5.65
C GLN A 173 -7.82 25.27 -6.29
N SER A 174 -7.97 25.38 -7.61
CA SER A 174 -8.00 26.68 -8.26
C SER A 174 -9.22 27.41 -7.71
N TYR A 175 -9.02 28.16 -6.62
CA TYR A 175 -10.00 29.15 -6.18
C TYR A 175 -9.89 30.32 -7.15
N ASP A 176 -10.40 30.13 -8.37
CA ASP A 176 -10.67 31.24 -9.26
C ASP A 176 -12.02 31.80 -8.84
N GLY A 177 -11.97 32.86 -8.04
CA GLY A 177 -13.12 33.69 -7.68
C GLY A 177 -13.72 34.45 -8.87
N THR A 178 -13.33 34.14 -10.10
CA THR A 178 -13.83 34.79 -11.30
C THR A 178 -14.06 33.80 -12.43
N ASN A 179 -15.27 33.83 -12.97
CA ASN A 179 -15.75 33.17 -14.19
C ASN A 179 -16.07 31.67 -14.11
N GLY A 180 -17.35 31.42 -13.79
CA GLY A 180 -18.04 30.21 -14.22
C GLY A 180 -17.95 30.04 -15.74
N LYS A 181 -17.10 29.10 -16.17
CA LYS A 181 -17.24 28.33 -17.41
C LYS A 181 -16.38 27.07 -17.27
N LYS A 182 -17.05 25.92 -17.14
CA LYS A 182 -16.42 24.60 -17.25
C LYS A 182 -15.76 24.48 -18.63
N LEU A 183 -14.43 24.52 -18.68
CA LEU A 183 -13.68 24.11 -19.86
C LEU A 183 -13.80 22.59 -20.00
N LYS A 184 -14.43 22.16 -21.10
CA LYS A 184 -14.50 20.76 -21.52
C LYS A 184 -13.09 20.29 -21.87
N ALA A 185 -12.68 19.16 -21.29
CA ALA A 185 -11.45 18.47 -21.66
C ALA A 185 -11.56 17.92 -23.09
N GLN A 186 -10.54 18.20 -23.91
CA GLN A 186 -10.15 17.39 -25.07
C GLN A 186 -8.99 16.49 -24.65
#